data_AF-A0A1Z5T5X1-F1
#
_entry.id   AF-A0A1Z5T5X1-F1
#
_cell.length_a   1.000
_cell.length_b   1.000
_cell.length_c   1.000
_cell.angle_alpha   90.00
_cell.angle_beta   90.00
_cell.angle_gamma   90.00
#
_symmetry.space_group_name_H-M   'P 1'
#
loop_
_entity.id
_entity.type
_entity.pdbx_description
1 polymer ?
#
loop_
_entity_poly.entity_id
_entity_poly.type
_entity_poly.pdbx_seq_one_letter_code
_entity_poly.pdbx_strand_id
1 'polypeptide(L)'
;MRNGYWGVHPLKRDIEWTHGEEHIKLYAHGGTEGKNPFWLCDICGCVLGTDATAFMEALGLEEIRCTVNVKMLKDFDPEKVKVRPFDLPKLMPPKYEDYIEEIYHSKA
;
A
#
# COMPACT_ATOMS: atom_id res chain seq x y z
N MET A 1 3.39 1.99 8.43
CA MET A 1 2.10 1.59 7.82
C MET A 1 1.82 0.14 8.21
N ARG A 2 0.71 -0.15 8.92
CA ARG A 2 0.30 -1.54 9.18
C ARG A 2 -0.65 -1.96 8.04
N ASN A 3 -0.12 -2.66 7.05
CA ASN A 3 -0.95 -3.26 6.01
C ASN A 3 -1.58 -4.54 6.56
N GLY A 4 -2.91 -4.65 6.50
CA GLY A 4 -3.66 -5.81 7.01
C GLY A 4 -3.49 -7.10 6.20
N TYR A 5 -2.57 -7.11 5.23
CA TYR A 5 -2.34 -8.21 4.31
C TYR A 5 -0.84 -8.42 4.06
N TRP A 6 -0.48 -9.60 3.54
CA TRP A 6 0.88 -9.92 3.15
C TRP A 6 1.09 -9.47 1.70
N GLY A 7 2.02 -8.53 1.50
CA GLY A 7 2.33 -7.94 0.20
C GLY A 7 3.55 -8.58 -0.45
N VAL A 8 3.50 -8.80 -1.75
CA VAL A 8 4.68 -9.01 -2.60
C VAL A 8 4.82 -7.87 -3.59
N HIS A 9 6.03 -7.65 -4.12
CA HIS A 9 6.37 -6.48 -4.93
C HIS A 9 6.79 -6.84 -6.37
N PRO A 10 5.87 -7.35 -7.21
CA PRO A 10 6.15 -7.58 -8.63
C PRO A 10 6.35 -6.25 -9.36
N LEU A 11 6.94 -6.31 -10.55
CA LEU A 11 6.94 -5.15 -11.44
C LEU A 11 5.50 -4.92 -11.93
N LYS A 12 5.11 -3.66 -12.12
CA LYS A 12 3.77 -3.32 -12.61
C LYS A 12 3.47 -3.97 -13.95
N ARG A 13 4.47 -4.02 -14.83
CA ARG A 13 4.38 -4.66 -16.16
C ARG A 13 4.12 -6.17 -16.11
N ASP A 14 4.35 -6.81 -14.97
CA ASP A 14 4.12 -8.25 -14.78
C ASP A 14 2.72 -8.53 -14.18
N ILE A 15 1.90 -7.50 -13.97
CA ILE A 15 0.52 -7.63 -13.47
C ILE A 15 -0.45 -7.46 -14.64
N GLU A 16 -1.32 -8.45 -14.82
CA GLU A 16 -2.41 -8.42 -15.80
C GLU A 16 -3.75 -8.65 -15.10
N TRP A 17 -4.71 -7.74 -15.32
CA TRP A 17 -6.09 -7.92 -14.88
C TRP A 17 -6.88 -8.65 -15.97
N THR A 18 -7.23 -9.90 -15.72
CA THR A 18 -7.92 -10.75 -16.71
C THR A 18 -9.44 -10.72 -16.58
N HIS A 19 -9.97 -10.27 -15.44
CA HIS A 19 -11.40 -10.18 -15.18
C HIS A 19 -11.73 -9.20 -14.05
N GLY A 20 -12.90 -8.56 -14.09
CA GLY A 20 -13.43 -7.75 -12.99
C GLY A 20 -12.67 -6.44 -12.74
N GLU A 21 -11.96 -5.91 -13.74
CA GLU A 21 -11.22 -4.66 -13.63
C GLU A 21 -12.15 -3.47 -13.31
N GLU A 22 -13.37 -3.49 -13.82
CA GLU A 22 -14.42 -2.50 -13.57
C GLU A 22 -14.82 -2.38 -12.09
N HIS A 23 -14.58 -3.45 -11.33
CA HIS A 23 -14.86 -3.55 -9.89
C HIS A 23 -13.67 -3.10 -9.02
N ILE A 24 -12.53 -2.75 -9.63
CA ILE A 24 -11.37 -2.24 -8.92
C ILE A 24 -11.55 -0.74 -8.67
N LYS A 25 -11.59 -0.33 -7.40
CA LYS A 25 -11.61 1.07 -6.96
C LYS A 25 -10.30 1.45 -6.29
N LEU A 26 -9.97 2.73 -6.39
CA LEU A 26 -8.81 3.32 -5.76
C LEU A 26 -9.21 3.95 -4.42
N TYR A 27 -8.50 3.57 -3.37
CA TYR A 27 -8.61 4.21 -2.07
C TYR A 27 -7.29 4.90 -1.71
N ALA A 28 -7.31 6.22 -1.71
CA ALA A 28 -6.22 7.04 -1.21
C ALA A 28 -6.40 7.25 0.30
N HIS A 29 -5.31 7.14 1.05
CA HIS A 29 -5.29 7.45 2.48
C HIS A 29 -4.48 8.72 2.76
N GLY A 30 -4.69 9.32 3.94
CA GLY A 30 -3.97 10.53 4.35
C GLY A 30 -2.44 10.33 4.32
N GLY A 31 -1.72 11.37 3.90
CA GLY A 31 -0.26 11.40 3.85
C GLY A 31 0.40 10.94 2.54
N THR A 32 -0.38 10.49 1.54
CA THR A 32 0.18 10.14 0.22
C THR A 32 -0.26 11.07 -0.91
N GLU A 33 -1.11 12.06 -0.65
CA GLU A 33 -1.67 12.98 -1.67
C GLU A 33 -2.26 12.24 -2.89
N GLY A 34 -2.76 11.02 -2.69
CA GLY A 34 -3.26 10.17 -3.79
C GLY A 34 -2.19 9.49 -4.64
N LYS A 35 -0.90 9.58 -4.28
CA LYS A 35 0.24 9.02 -5.04
C LYS A 35 0.52 7.53 -4.76
N ASN A 36 -0.20 6.92 -3.82
CA ASN A 36 -0.07 5.48 -3.51
C ASN A 36 -1.42 4.87 -3.09
N PRO A 37 -2.44 4.84 -3.97
CA PRO A 37 -3.75 4.31 -3.62
C PRO A 37 -3.74 2.79 -3.49
N PHE A 38 -4.59 2.27 -2.60
CA PHE A 38 -4.93 0.85 -2.56
C PHE A 38 -5.90 0.50 -3.68
N TRP A 39 -5.70 -0.68 -4.29
CA TRP A 39 -6.70 -1.34 -5.13
C TRP A 39 -7.65 -2.15 -4.24
N LEU A 40 -8.94 -1.86 -4.34
CA LEU A 40 -10.02 -2.52 -3.59
C LEU A 40 -11.07 -3.05 -4.57
N CYS A 41 -11.62 -4.23 -4.30
CA CYS A 41 -12.83 -4.68 -4.99
C CYS A 41 -14.07 -4.03 -4.35
N ASP A 42 -14.92 -3.37 -5.15
CA ASP A 42 -16.15 -2.73 -4.65
C ASP A 42 -17.26 -3.72 -4.26
N ILE A 43 -17.21 -4.95 -4.78
CA ILE A 43 -18.21 -5.99 -4.47
C ILE A 43 -17.93 -6.64 -3.12
N CYS A 44 -16.70 -7.09 -2.89
CA CYS A 44 -16.35 -7.86 -1.69
C CYS A 44 -15.52 -7.09 -0.66
N GLY A 45 -15.05 -5.89 -0.99
CA GLY A 45 -14.22 -5.07 -0.10
C GLY A 45 -12.79 -5.57 0.11
N CYS A 46 -12.37 -6.63 -0.60
CA CYS A 46 -11.01 -7.17 -0.48
C CYS A 46 -9.97 -6.18 -1.04
N VAL A 47 -8.86 -6.04 -0.31
CA VAL A 47 -7.66 -5.33 -0.79
C VAL A 47 -6.89 -6.24 -1.74
N LEU A 48 -6.72 -5.79 -2.98
CA LEU A 48 -5.96 -6.49 -4.00
C LEU A 48 -4.48 -6.11 -3.94
N GLY A 49 -4.16 -4.88 -3.54
CA GLY A 49 -2.80 -4.38 -3.55
C GLY A 49 -2.71 -2.87 -3.39
N THR A 50 -1.56 -2.30 -3.77
CA THR A 50 -1.38 -0.85 -3.94
C THR A 50 -0.78 -0.53 -5.29
N ASP A 51 -1.31 0.52 -5.91
CA ASP A 51 -0.63 1.19 -7.01
C ASP A 51 0.39 2.18 -6.45
N ALA A 52 1.66 1.81 -6.44
CA ALA A 52 2.74 2.69 -6.00
C ALA A 52 3.38 3.48 -7.16
N THR A 53 2.77 3.50 -8.35
CA THR A 53 3.37 4.10 -9.56
C THR A 53 3.75 5.55 -9.35
N ALA A 54 2.78 6.40 -8.99
CA ALA A 54 3.03 7.84 -8.84
C ALA A 54 4.07 8.14 -7.75
N PHE A 55 4.10 7.34 -6.68
CA PHE A 55 5.12 7.46 -5.64
C PHE A 55 6.52 7.07 -6.15
N MET A 56 6.65 5.96 -6.89
CA MET A 56 7.93 5.48 -7.41
C MET A 56 8.46 6.38 -8.53
N GLU A 57 7.60 6.88 -9.40
CA GLU A 57 7.94 7.87 -10.42
C GLU A 57 8.44 9.17 -9.78
N ALA A 58 7.79 9.63 -8.71
CA ALA A 58 8.24 10.82 -7.96
C ALA A 58 9.61 10.63 -7.30
N LEU A 59 10.02 9.39 -7.02
CA LEU A 59 11.36 9.04 -6.54
C LEU A 59 12.38 8.83 -7.67
N GLY A 60 11.97 8.98 -8.94
CA GLY A 60 12.85 8.77 -10.10
C GLY A 60 13.20 7.30 -10.37
N LEU A 61 12.36 6.36 -9.91
CA LEU A 61 12.56 4.93 -10.16
C LEU A 61 11.96 4.54 -11.51
N GLU A 62 12.76 3.88 -12.36
CA GLU A 62 12.30 3.39 -13.67
C GLU A 62 11.60 2.02 -13.57
N GLU A 63 12.03 1.18 -12.62
CA GLU A 63 11.39 -0.12 -12.37
C GLU A 63 10.23 0.02 -11.39
N ILE A 64 9.08 0.42 -11.92
CA ILE A 64 7.86 0.58 -11.13
C ILE A 64 7.38 -0.78 -10.60
N ARG A 65 7.28 -0.88 -9.28
CA ARG A 65 6.72 -2.02 -8.56
C ARG A 65 5.43 -1.62 -7.85
N CYS A 66 4.49 -2.54 -7.81
CA CYS A 66 3.26 -2.40 -7.06
C CYS A 66 3.30 -3.34 -5.85
N THR A 67 2.31 -3.29 -4.97
CA THR A 67 2.13 -4.34 -3.97
C THR A 67 0.93 -5.20 -4.35
N VAL A 68 1.05 -6.52 -4.26
CA VAL A 68 -0.07 -7.45 -4.47
C VAL A 68 -0.31 -8.26 -3.19
N ASN A 69 -1.57 -8.41 -2.81
CA ASN A 69 -1.99 -9.22 -1.68
C ASN A 69 -1.90 -10.70 -2.03
N VAL A 70 -0.91 -11.41 -1.47
CA VAL A 70 -0.69 -12.83 -1.81
C VAL A 70 -1.84 -13.74 -1.40
N LYS A 71 -2.65 -13.34 -0.41
CA LYS A 71 -3.82 -14.13 0.01
C LYS A 71 -4.91 -14.22 -1.07
N MET A 72 -4.85 -13.37 -2.09
CA MET A 72 -5.76 -13.39 -3.23
C MET A 72 -5.29 -14.31 -4.36
N LEU A 73 -4.07 -14.86 -4.28
CA LEU A 73 -3.57 -15.79 -5.28
C LEU A 73 -4.16 -17.18 -5.02
N LYS A 74 -4.68 -17.82 -6.07
CA LYS A 74 -5.43 -19.08 -6.01
C LYS A 74 -4.72 -20.20 -5.23
N ASP A 75 -3.42 -20.36 -5.46
CA ASP A 75 -2.63 -21.46 -4.91
C ASP A 75 -1.77 -21.03 -3.71
N PHE A 76 -2.05 -19.85 -3.14
CA PHE A 76 -1.33 -19.37 -1.98
C PHE A 76 -1.77 -20.07 -0.71
N ASP A 77 -0.79 -20.62 0.01
CA ASP A 77 -0.98 -21.32 1.27
C ASP A 77 -0.21 -20.59 2.38
N PRO A 78 -0.89 -19.87 3.29
CA PRO A 78 -0.21 -19.12 4.34
C PRO A 78 0.58 -20.02 5.31
N GLU A 79 0.18 -21.28 5.48
CA GLU A 79 0.83 -22.22 6.40
C GLU A 79 2.20 -22.68 5.89
N LYS A 80 2.44 -22.57 4.57
CA LYS A 80 3.73 -22.89 3.94
C LYS A 80 4.73 -21.73 4.01
N VAL A 81 4.33 -20.55 4.48
CA VAL A 81 5.17 -19.34 4.50
C VAL A 81 5.63 -19.03 5.92
N LYS A 82 6.95 -18.95 6.11
CA LYS A 82 7.54 -18.44 7.34
C LYS A 82 7.67 -16.93 7.26
N VAL A 83 6.81 -16.20 7.95
CA VAL A 83 6.88 -14.74 8.05
C VAL A 83 7.77 -14.34 9.21
N ARG A 84 8.72 -13.44 8.95
CA ARG A 84 9.46 -12.76 10.02
C ARG A 84 8.78 -11.42 10.29
N PRO A 85 8.42 -11.12 11.55
CA PRO A 85 7.90 -9.80 11.88
C PRO A 85 8.95 -8.75 11.57
N PHE A 86 8.57 -7.74 10.80
CA PHE A 86 9.41 -6.60 10.46
C PHE A 86 8.73 -5.33 10.96
N ASP A 87 9.36 -4.66 11.92
CA ASP A 87 8.81 -3.49 12.59
C ASP A 87 9.43 -2.21 12.01
N LEU A 88 8.98 -1.84 10.80
CA LEU A 88 9.36 -0.59 10.12
C LEU A 88 9.18 0.68 11.00
N PRO A 89 8.15 0.80 11.89
CA PRO A 89 7.99 1.95 12.78
C PRO A 89 9.19 2.31 13.65
N LYS A 90 10.07 1.37 14.00
CA LYS A 90 11.31 1.69 14.75
C LYS A 90 12.34 2.44 13.91
N LEU A 91 12.30 2.25 12.59
CA LEU A 91 13.24 2.84 11.63
C LEU A 91 12.70 4.14 11.04
N MET A 92 11.39 4.34 11.08
CA MET A 92 10.70 5.53 10.58
C MET A 92 9.61 5.93 11.58
N PRO A 93 9.99 6.48 12.75
CA PRO A 93 9.01 6.97 13.71
C PRO A 93 8.15 8.05 13.06
N PRO A 94 6.84 8.10 13.36
CA PRO A 94 6.00 9.22 12.94
C PRO A 94 6.60 10.52 13.47
N LYS A 95 6.82 11.48 12.56
CA LYS A 95 7.22 12.85 12.89
C LYS A 95 6.01 13.57 13.42
N TYR A 96 5.96 13.81 14.72
CA TYR A 96 4.88 14.56 15.38
C TYR A 96 5.27 16.01 15.64
N GLU A 97 6.52 16.40 15.35
CA GLU A 97 7.05 17.72 15.73
C GLU A 97 6.18 18.86 15.17
N ASP A 98 5.83 18.79 13.88
CA ASP A 98 5.02 19.82 13.22
C ASP A 98 3.55 19.84 13.72
N TYR A 99 2.99 18.68 14.05
CA TYR A 99 1.60 18.54 14.53
C TYR A 99 1.42 19.06 15.97
N ILE A 100 2.45 18.92 16.80
CA ILE A 100 2.46 19.43 18.17
C ILE A 100 2.53 20.95 18.16
N GLU A 101 3.44 21.55 17.37
CA GLU A 101 3.53 23.02 17.26
C GLU A 101 2.22 23.65 16.80
N GLU A 102 1.53 23.07 15.80
CA GLU A 102 0.27 23.59 15.28
C GLU A 102 -0.87 23.55 16.33
N ILE A 103 -0.93 22.52 17.19
CA ILE A 103 -1.91 22.44 18.29
C ILE A 103 -1.62 23.45 19.41
N TYR A 104 -0.34 23.67 19.74
CA TYR A 104 0.04 24.58 20.83
C TYR A 104 0.07 26.05 20.39
N HIS A 105 0.28 26.35 19.11
CA HIS A 105 0.30 27.72 18.57
C HIS A 105 -1.04 28.18 17.96
N SER A 106 -1.98 27.27 17.68
CA SER A 106 -3.37 27.64 17.29
C SER A 106 -4.28 28.01 18.48
N LYS A 107 -3.76 27.96 19.71
CA LYS A 107 -4.46 28.36 20.95
C LYS A 107 -3.95 29.67 21.57
N ALA A 108 -3.22 30.49 20.81
CA ALA A 108 -2.80 31.83 21.23
C ALA A 108 -3.70 32.92 20.62
#